data_AF-A0A4V5UZ37-F1
#
_entry.id   AF-A0A4V5UZ37-F1
#
_cell.length_a   1.000
_cell.length_b   1.000
_cell.length_c   1.000
_cell.angle_alpha   90.00
_cell.angle_beta   90.00
_cell.angle_gamma   90.00
#
_symmetry.space_group_name_H-M   'P 1'
#
loop_
_entity.id
_entity.type
_entity.pdbx_description
1 polymer ?
#
loop_
_entity_poly.entity_id
_entity_poly.type
_entity_poly.pdbx_seq_one_letter_code
_entity_poly.pdbx_strand_id
1 'polypeptide(L)' 'MNQFPVWSIVGLTFGTILGIVGAFGGLNAFLIVLVLGVVGFFVGLILEGGVEIPKLRARRQ' A
#
# COMPACT_ATOMS: atom_id res chain seq x y z
N MET A 1 -22.16 15.08 -1.73
CA MET A 1 -21.10 15.07 -2.76
C MET A 1 -19.92 14.18 -2.33
N ASN A 2 -20.16 12.93 -1.92
CA ASN A 2 -19.10 11.98 -1.56
C ASN A 2 -19.26 10.68 -2.35
N GLN A 3 -19.26 10.82 -3.68
CA GLN A 3 -19.20 9.70 -4.63
C GLN A 3 -17.75 9.32 -4.96
N PHE A 4 -16.76 9.83 -4.21
CA PHE A 4 -15.36 9.50 -4.44
C PHE A 4 -15.13 8.08 -3.89
N PRO A 5 -14.93 7.10 -4.78
CA PRO A 5 -14.63 5.74 -4.36
C PRO A 5 -13.35 5.82 -3.55
N VAL A 6 -13.35 5.27 -2.33
CA VAL A 6 -12.12 5.08 -1.55
C VAL A 6 -11.06 4.36 -2.38
N TRP A 7 -11.47 3.54 -3.33
CA TRP A 7 -10.60 2.92 -4.35
C TRP A 7 -9.84 3.92 -5.23
N SER A 8 -10.45 5.05 -5.58
CA SER A 8 -9.78 6.09 -6.35
C SER A 8 -8.71 6.78 -5.52
N ILE A 9 -8.97 7.07 -4.23
CA ILE A 9 -7.96 7.64 -3.33
C ILE A 9 -6.79 6.67 -3.15
N VAL A 10 -7.09 5.40 -2.87
CA VAL A 10 -6.07 4.36 -2.72
C VAL A 10 -5.24 4.24 -3.99
N GLY A 11 -5.87 4.17 -5.17
CA GLY A 11 -5.19 4.10 -6.45
C GLY A 11 -4.32 5.34 -6.73
N LEU A 12 -4.81 6.53 -6.38
CA LEU A 12 -4.07 7.79 -6.58
C LEU A 12 -2.83 7.84 -5.68
N THR A 13 -2.99 7.55 -4.39
CA THR A 13 -1.88 7.52 -3.42
C THR A 13 -0.85 6.48 -3.82
N PHE A 14 -1.28 5.28 -4.19
CA PHE A 14 -0.38 4.21 -4.62
C PHE A 14 0.39 4.60 -5.90
N GLY A 15 -0.30 5.15 -6.90
CA GLY A 15 0.31 5.63 -8.13
C GLY A 15 1.31 6.76 -7.91
N THR A 16 1.02 7.71 -7.02
CA THR A 16 1.94 8.80 -6.66
C THR A 16 3.19 8.26 -5.96
N ILE A 17 3.05 7.35 -5.00
CA ILE A 17 4.18 6.74 -4.30
C ILE A 17 5.06 5.97 -5.29
N LEU A 18 4.45 5.16 -6.17
CA LEU A 18 5.18 4.41 -7.21
C LEU A 18 5.87 5.35 -8.21
N GLY A 19 5.24 6.46 -8.59
CA GLY A 19 5.81 7.48 -9.48
C GLY A 19 7.03 8.17 -8.86
N ILE A 20 6.96 8.51 -7.57
CA ILE A 20 8.09 9.08 -6.82
C ILE A 20 9.24 8.07 -6.75
N VAL A 21 8.94 6.81 -6.43
CA VAL A 21 9.92 5.71 -6.41
C VAL A 21 10.58 5.53 -7.78
N GLY A 22 9.81 5.56 -8.85
CA GLY A 22 10.31 5.42 -10.22
C GLY A 22 11.17 6.60 -10.69
N ALA A 23 10.91 7.80 -10.19
CA ALA A 23 11.67 9.01 -10.54
C ALA A 23 13.15 8.94 -10.10
N PHE A 24 13.51 8.06 -9.16
CA PHE A 24 14.85 8.02 -8.57
C PHE A 24 15.88 7.10 -9.25
N GLY A 25 15.63 6.44 -10.41
CA GLY A 25 16.81 5.89 -11.14
C GLY A 25 16.68 4.72 -12.12
N GLY A 26 15.68 4.72 -13.00
CA GLY A 26 15.64 3.75 -14.11
C GLY A 26 15.37 2.30 -13.69
N LEU A 27 15.38 1.38 -14.65
CA LEU A 27 14.94 -0.02 -14.46
C LEU A 27 15.62 -0.71 -13.27
N ASN A 28 16.90 -0.42 -13.00
CA ASN A 28 17.67 -1.07 -11.95
C ASN A 28 17.38 -0.50 -10.55
N ALA A 29 17.27 0.83 -10.40
CA ALA A 29 16.91 1.44 -9.11
C ALA A 29 15.46 1.13 -8.75
N PHE A 30 14.56 1.10 -9.74
CA PHE A 30 13.17 0.68 -9.54
C PHE A 30 13.08 -0.77 -9.07
N LEU A 31 13.84 -1.70 -9.66
CA LEU A 31 13.88 -3.10 -9.23
C LEU A 31 14.36 -3.24 -7.78
N ILE A 32 15.40 -2.50 -7.37
CA ILE A 32 15.88 -2.53 -5.98
C ILE A 32 14.81 -2.02 -5.01
N VAL A 33 14.14 -0.91 -5.32
CA VAL A 33 13.09 -0.37 -4.44
C VAL A 33 11.84 -1.25 -4.45
N LEU A 34 11.50 -1.88 -5.57
CA LEU A 34 10.42 -2.86 -5.65
C LEU A 34 10.71 -4.06 -4.75
N VAL A 35 11.93 -4.59 -4.81
CA VAL A 35 12.38 -5.68 -3.92
C VAL A 35 12.35 -5.21 -2.46
N LEU A 36 12.85 -4.02 -2.16
CA LEU A 36 12.84 -3.45 -0.80
C LEU A 36 11.40 -3.23 -0.29
N GLY A 37 10.49 -2.80 -1.15
CA GLY A 37 9.07 -2.62 -0.86
C GLY A 37 8.35 -3.94 -0.62
N VAL A 38 8.65 -4.98 -1.42
CA VAL A 38 8.14 -6.35 -1.20
C VAL A 38 8.67 -6.91 0.11
N VAL A 39 9.96 -6.73 0.39
CA VAL A 39 10.57 -7.13 1.66
C VAL A 39 9.94 -6.37 2.83
N GLY A 40 9.76 -5.05 2.72
CA GLY A 40 9.09 -4.23 3.73
C GLY A 40 7.62 -4.60 3.93
N PHE A 41 6.91 -4.99 2.87
CA PHE A 41 5.54 -5.51 2.94
C PHE A 41 5.49 -6.86 3.65
N PHE A 42 6.41 -7.78 3.32
CA PHE A 42 6.50 -9.09 3.98
C PHE A 42 6.92 -8.97 5.44
N VAL A 43 7.90 -8.12 5.76
CA VAL A 43 8.31 -7.83 7.14
C VAL A 43 7.16 -7.16 7.89
N GLY A 44 6.49 -6.20 7.26
CA GLY A 44 5.26 -5.60 7.77
C GLY A 44 4.23 -6.67 8.12
N LEU A 45 3.91 -7.56 7.18
CA LEU A 45 2.95 -8.66 7.33
C LEU A 45 3.35 -9.67 8.42
N ILE A 46 4.64 -9.95 8.58
CA ILE A 46 5.16 -10.86 9.62
C ILE A 46 5.14 -10.20 11.00
N LEU A 47 5.48 -8.91 11.09
CA LEU A 47 5.32 -8.11 12.32
C LEU A 47 3.84 -7.92 12.66
N GLU A 48 3.00 -7.84 11.63
CA GLU A 48 1.55 -7.94 11.69
C GLU A 48 1.08 -9.38 11.96
N GLY A 49 1.93 -10.27 12.50
CA GLY A 49 1.56 -11.57 13.08
C GLY A 49 0.47 -11.54 14.17
N GLY A 50 -0.26 -10.44 14.31
CA GLY A 50 -1.55 -10.30 14.96
C GLY A 50 -2.40 -9.19 14.33
N VAL A 51 -2.54 -9.13 12.99
CA VAL A 51 -3.59 -8.31 12.36
C VAL A 51 -4.92 -8.86 12.81
N GLU A 52 -5.41 -8.33 13.93
CA GLU A 52 -6.83 -8.15 14.09
C GLU A 52 -7.28 -7.35 12.87
N ILE A 53 -7.69 -8.09 11.83
CA ILE A 53 -8.51 -7.59 10.73
C ILE A 53 -9.49 -6.66 11.43
N PRO A 54 -9.42 -5.32 11.21
CA PRO A 54 -10.21 -4.38 11.97
C PRO A 54 -11.62 -4.90 11.91
N LYS A 55 -12.08 -5.43 13.05
CA LYS A 55 -13.31 -6.19 13.13
C LYS A 55 -14.32 -5.25 12.53
N LEU A 56 -14.82 -5.60 11.34
CA LEU A 56 -15.95 -4.97 10.72
C LEU A 56 -17.17 -5.36 11.56
N ARG A 57 -17.15 -4.92 12.83
CA ARG A 57 -18.22 -4.96 13.81
C ARG A 57 -19.04 -3.70 13.56
N ALA A 58 -19.58 -3.58 12.35
CA ALA A 58 -20.82 -2.87 12.13
C ALA A 58 -21.96 -3.87 12.32
N ARG A 59 -22.02 -4.44 13.54
CA ARG A 59 -23.20 -5.13 14.08
C ARG A 59 -23.95 -4.09 14.90
N ARG A 60 -24.81 -3.33 14.23
CA ARG A 60 -26.06 -2.73 14.75
C ARG A 60 -26.97 -2.73 13.51
N GLN A 61 -27.83 -3.74 13.38
CA GLN A 61 -29.23 -3.64 13.86
C GLN A 61 -29.85 -2.32 13.45
#